data_AF-A0A136LTW6-F1
#
_entry.id   AF-A0A136LTW6-F1
#
_cell.length_a   1.000
_cell.length_b   1.000
_cell.length_c   1.000
_cell.angle_alpha   90.00
_cell.angle_beta   90.00
_cell.angle_gamma   90.00
#
_symmetry.space_group_name_H-M   'P 1'
#
loop_
_entity.id
_entity.type
_entity.pdbx_description
1 polymer ?
#
loop_
_entity_poly.entity_id
_entity_poly.type
_entity_poly.pdbx_seq_one_letter_code
_entity_poly.pdbx_strand_id
1 'polypeptide(L)'
;MKKKCCLIITSGGTGPAVRDVTPEATEAVCTKMMPGFGERMRMESLKYVPTAILSRQTAGIRNQTLIVNLPGRPRAIRQCLDAVFPAIPYCINLLNGPYIECRPEVVKAFRPK
;
A
#
# COMPACT_ATOMS: atom_id res chain seq x y z
N MET A 1 0.89 2.88 26.06
CA MET A 1 -0.08 2.09 25.23
C MET A 1 0.53 1.85 23.85
N LYS A 2 0.58 0.60 23.36
CA LYS A 2 1.01 0.31 21.97
C LYS A 2 -0.14 0.66 21.02
N LYS A 3 0.12 1.47 19.98
CA LYS A 3 -0.89 1.77 18.95
C LYS A 3 -1.21 0.49 18.16
N LYS A 4 -2.49 0.10 18.09
CA LYS A 4 -2.96 -1.03 17.28
C LYS A 4 -3.53 -0.49 15.96
N CYS A 5 -2.68 -0.39 14.93
CA CYS A 5 -3.11 0.06 13.59
C CYS A 5 -3.58 -1.12 12.75
N CYS A 6 -4.73 -1.00 12.08
CA CYS A 6 -5.16 -1.98 11.07
C CYS A 6 -4.51 -1.76 9.70
N LEU A 7 -4.10 -0.53 9.43
CA LEU A 7 -3.40 -0.10 8.22
C LEU A 7 -2.23 0.80 8.61
N ILE A 8 -1.07 0.54 7.99
CA ILE A 8 0.11 1.41 8.05
C ILE A 8 0.44 1.80 6.62
N ILE A 9 0.62 3.09 6.41
CA ILE A 9 1.08 3.65 5.14
C ILE A 9 2.44 4.30 5.39
N THR A 10 3.42 3.97 4.57
CA THR A 10 4.71 4.66 4.53
C THR A 10 4.79 5.51 3.27
N SER A 11 5.62 6.56 3.29
CA SER A 11 5.83 7.46 2.15
C SER A 11 7.32 7.78 2.01
N GLY A 12 7.86 7.57 0.82
CA GLY A 12 9.27 7.81 0.52
C GLY A 12 10.21 6.63 0.85
N GLY A 13 11.47 6.76 0.43
CA GLY A 13 12.51 5.73 0.66
C GLY A 13 12.29 4.42 -0.10
N THR A 14 11.68 4.46 -1.29
CA THR A 14 11.32 3.28 -2.09
C THR A 14 11.93 3.28 -3.50
N GLY A 15 12.85 4.19 -3.79
CA GLY A 15 13.60 4.21 -5.05
C GLY A 15 14.86 3.33 -4.99
N PRO A 16 15.75 3.44 -5.99
CA PRO A 16 16.97 2.64 -6.09
C PRO A 16 18.16 3.21 -5.31
N ALA A 17 18.01 4.37 -4.66
CA ALA A 17 19.12 5.01 -3.94
C ALA A 17 19.51 4.17 -2.71
N VAL A 18 20.79 4.15 -2.34
CA VAL A 18 21.31 3.34 -1.21
C VAL A 18 20.60 3.64 0.12
N ARG A 19 20.13 4.89 0.31
CA ARG A 19 19.38 5.29 1.51
C ARG A 19 17.91 4.86 1.53
N ASP A 20 17.39 4.37 0.41
CA ASP A 20 15.97 4.04 0.23
C ASP A 20 15.71 2.61 0.73
N VAL A 21 15.50 2.48 2.04
CA VAL A 21 15.41 1.20 2.77
C VAL A 21 14.00 0.83 3.25
N THR A 22 12.97 1.58 2.83
CA THR A 22 11.58 1.35 3.26
C THR A 22 11.06 -0.04 2.86
N PRO A 23 11.32 -0.57 1.64
CA PRO A 23 10.90 -1.92 1.27
C PRO A 23 11.53 -3.01 2.15
N GLU A 24 12.84 -2.92 2.42
CA GLU A 24 13.58 -3.84 3.29
C GLU A 24 13.00 -3.83 4.70
N ALA A 25 12.74 -2.64 5.25
CA ALA A 25 12.14 -2.51 6.57
C ALA A 25 10.72 -3.10 6.61
N THR A 26 9.97 -3.01 5.50
CA THR A 26 8.63 -3.59 5.39
C THR A 26 8.70 -5.11 5.33
N GLU A 27 9.57 -5.66 4.50
CA GLU A 27 9.81 -7.11 4.37
C GLU A 27 10.29 -7.73 5.68
N ALA A 28 11.20 -7.05 6.40
CA ALA A 28 11.74 -7.53 7.66
C ALA A 28 10.69 -7.68 8.78
N VAL A 29 9.58 -6.94 8.72
CA VAL A 29 8.54 -6.96 9.77
C VAL A 29 7.26 -7.69 9.36
N CYS A 30 7.08 -7.96 8.07
CA CYS A 30 5.90 -8.64 7.55
C CYS A 30 6.07 -10.15 7.58
N THR A 31 5.03 -10.86 8.01
CA THR A 31 4.96 -12.33 7.97
C THR A 31 4.47 -12.85 6.63
N LYS A 32 3.81 -12.01 5.83
CA LYS A 32 3.30 -12.37 4.50
C LYS A 32 3.36 -11.17 3.57
N MET A 33 4.02 -11.31 2.42
CA MET A 33 4.07 -10.26 1.40
C MET A 33 2.84 -10.31 0.48
N MET A 34 2.48 -9.14 -0.06
CA MET A 34 1.32 -8.93 -0.93
C MET A 34 1.79 -8.36 -2.28
N PRO A 35 2.41 -9.18 -3.15
CA PRO A 35 3.10 -8.70 -4.37
C PRO A 35 2.18 -7.93 -5.33
N GLY A 36 0.90 -8.29 -5.40
CA GLY A 36 -0.09 -7.63 -6.24
C GLY A 36 -0.26 -6.12 -5.99
N PHE A 37 0.06 -5.62 -4.78
CA PHE A 37 0.08 -4.18 -4.51
C PHE A 37 1.23 -3.48 -5.25
N GLY A 38 2.44 -4.03 -5.17
CA GLY A 38 3.61 -3.46 -5.85
C GLY A 38 3.44 -3.48 -7.37
N GLU A 39 2.92 -4.58 -7.90
CA GLU A 39 2.56 -4.73 -9.32
C GLU A 39 1.56 -3.66 -9.75
N ARG A 40 0.44 -3.53 -9.02
CA ARG A 40 -0.61 -2.57 -9.36
C ARG A 40 -0.14 -1.12 -9.28
N MET A 41 0.62 -0.76 -8.25
CA MET A 41 1.16 0.61 -8.10
C MET A 41 2.16 0.96 -9.19
N ARG A 42 3.06 0.04 -9.57
CA ARG A 42 3.99 0.25 -10.70
C ARG A 42 3.25 0.38 -12.02
N MET A 43 2.27 -0.50 -12.29
CA MET A 43 1.45 -0.41 -13.50
C MET A 43 0.70 0.93 -13.58
N GLU A 44 0.14 1.42 -12.48
CA GLU A 44 -0.53 2.72 -12.45
C GLU A 44 0.45 3.87 -12.71
N SER A 45 1.60 3.85 -12.03
CA SER A 45 2.61 4.89 -12.16
C SER A 45 3.24 4.94 -13.56
N LEU A 46 3.35 3.79 -14.25
CA LEU A 46 3.94 3.68 -15.58
C LEU A 46 3.13 4.42 -16.65
N LYS A 47 1.84 4.66 -16.42
CA LYS A 47 1.00 5.51 -17.29
C LYS A 47 1.43 6.98 -17.28
N TYR A 48 2.17 7.41 -16.27
CA TYR A 48 2.58 8.80 -16.08
C TYR A 48 4.07 9.03 -16.27
N VAL A 49 4.91 8.09 -15.81
CA VAL A 49 6.37 8.22 -15.88
C VAL A 49 7.04 6.89 -16.24
N PRO A 50 7.97 6.86 -17.22
CA PRO A 50 8.70 5.64 -17.58
C PRO A 50 9.56 5.08 -16.44
N THR A 51 10.04 5.95 -15.54
CA THR A 51 10.87 5.57 -14.39
C THR A 51 10.10 4.84 -13.29
N ALA A 52 8.79 4.62 -13.44
CA ALA A 52 7.97 3.84 -12.50
C ALA A 52 8.53 2.43 -12.25
N ILE A 53 9.24 1.86 -13.22
CA ILE A 53 9.89 0.54 -13.09
C ILE A 53 10.98 0.49 -12.01
N LEU A 54 11.54 1.65 -11.63
CA LEU A 54 12.58 1.74 -10.60
C LEU A 54 12.00 1.69 -9.17
N SER A 55 10.67 1.74 -9.04
CA SER A 55 9.99 1.71 -7.74
C SER A 55 10.08 0.33 -7.10
N ARG A 56 10.59 0.30 -5.87
CA ARG A 56 10.66 -0.88 -5.02
C ARG A 56 9.50 -0.97 -4.02
N GLN A 57 8.43 -0.19 -4.24
CA GLN A 57 7.24 -0.23 -3.40
C GLN A 57 6.67 -1.66 -3.32
N THR A 58 6.31 -2.04 -2.09
CA THR A 58 5.67 -3.31 -1.78
C THR A 58 4.55 -3.11 -0.75
N ALA A 59 3.88 -4.21 -0.42
CA ALA A 59 2.94 -4.28 0.69
C ALA A 59 3.07 -5.63 1.37
N GLY A 60 2.74 -5.69 2.65
CA GLY A 60 2.78 -6.92 3.42
C GLY A 60 1.88 -6.86 4.64
N ILE A 61 1.75 -8.01 5.29
CA ILE A 61 0.90 -8.20 6.46
C ILE A 61 1.82 -8.49 7.65
N ARG A 62 1.56 -7.81 8.76
CA ARG A 62 2.12 -8.13 10.07
C ARG A 62 0.96 -8.34 11.03
N ASN A 63 0.76 -9.57 11.50
CA ASN A 63 -0.40 -9.92 12.34
C ASN A 63 -1.73 -9.51 11.67
N GLN A 64 -2.46 -8.57 12.27
CA GLN A 64 -3.74 -8.03 11.79
C GLN A 64 -3.58 -6.66 11.09
N THR A 65 -2.36 -6.32 10.68
CA THR A 65 -2.03 -5.01 10.09
C THR A 65 -1.56 -5.18 8.65
N LEU A 66 -2.21 -4.47 7.73
CA LEU A 66 -1.70 -4.28 6.38
C LEU A 66 -0.71 -3.11 6.37
N ILE A 67 0.45 -3.29 5.74
CA ILE A 67 1.47 -2.26 5.54
C ILE A 67 1.61 -2.04 4.03
N VAL A 68 1.51 -0.79 3.57
CA VAL A 68 1.63 -0.42 2.15
C VAL A 68 2.64 0.72 1.98
N ASN A 69 3.60 0.56 1.07
CA ASN A 69 4.55 1.63 0.76
C ASN A 69 4.07 2.49 -0.40
N LEU A 70 3.89 3.79 -0.16
CA LEU A 70 3.45 4.75 -1.15
C LEU A 70 4.63 5.62 -1.65
N PRO A 71 4.45 6.29 -2.81
CA PRO A 71 5.45 7.25 -3.31
C PRO A 71 5.54 8.49 -2.42
N GLY A 72 6.60 9.29 -2.61
CA GLY A 72 6.84 10.49 -1.79
C GLY A 72 6.11 11.77 -2.25
N ARG A 73 5.63 11.84 -3.49
CA ARG A 73 5.01 13.06 -4.05
C ARG A 73 3.48 13.03 -3.87
N PRO A 74 2.82 14.11 -3.40
CA PRO A 74 1.38 14.14 -3.16
C PRO A 74 0.50 13.65 -4.33
N ARG A 75 0.84 14.07 -5.56
CA ARG A 75 0.12 13.62 -6.77
C ARG A 75 0.26 12.12 -6.99
N ALA A 76 1.46 11.56 -6.85
CA ALA A 76 1.71 10.14 -7.00
C ALA A 76 1.07 9.33 -5.87
N ILE A 77 1.04 9.88 -4.64
CA ILE A 77 0.35 9.26 -3.50
C ILE A 77 -1.12 9.08 -3.83
N ARG A 78 -1.77 10.12 -4.33
CA ARG A 78 -3.19 10.07 -4.70
C ARG A 78 -3.45 9.01 -5.78
N GLN A 79 -2.65 9.00 -6.84
CA GLN A 79 -2.77 8.03 -7.94
C GLN A 79 -2.61 6.58 -7.46
N CYS A 80 -1.58 6.29 -6.66
CA CYS A 80 -1.36 4.95 -6.12
C CYS A 80 -2.49 4.54 -5.16
N LEU A 81 -2.94 5.44 -4.29
CA LEU A 81 -4.06 5.16 -3.38
C LEU A 81 -5.35 4.87 -4.14
N ASP A 82 -5.71 5.68 -5.13
CA ASP A 82 -6.91 5.43 -5.93
C ASP A 82 -6.85 4.04 -6.63
N ALA A 83 -5.65 3.58 -6.99
CA ALA A 83 -5.47 2.29 -7.65
C ALA A 83 -5.54 1.07 -6.72
N VAL A 84 -5.15 1.19 -5.45
CA VAL A 84 -5.05 0.03 -4.51
C VAL A 84 -6.05 0.07 -3.36
N PHE A 85 -6.52 1.25 -2.96
CA PHE A 85 -7.44 1.42 -1.84
C PHE A 85 -8.77 0.68 -2.01
N PRO A 86 -9.35 0.51 -3.22
CA PRO A 86 -10.56 -0.31 -3.38
C PRO A 86 -10.48 -1.72 -2.78
N ALA A 87 -9.30 -2.32 -2.69
CA ALA A 87 -9.07 -3.64 -2.10
C ALA A 87 -8.74 -3.61 -0.60
N ILE A 88 -8.27 -2.47 -0.08
CA ILE A 88 -7.76 -2.35 1.30
C ILE A 88 -8.83 -2.67 2.36
N PRO A 89 -10.07 -2.12 2.30
CA PRO A 89 -11.09 -2.39 3.31
C PRO A 89 -11.46 -3.88 3.41
N TYR A 90 -11.53 -4.59 2.28
CA TYR A 90 -11.79 -6.04 2.31
C TYR A 90 -10.59 -6.84 2.83
N CYS A 91 -9.37 -6.45 2.46
CA CYS A 91 -8.16 -7.05 3.03
C CYS A 91 -8.13 -6.91 4.56
N ILE A 92 -8.50 -5.75 5.10
CA ILE A 92 -8.57 -5.52 6.55
C ILE A 92 -9.68 -6.35 7.20
N ASN A 93 -10.83 -6.54 6.54
CA ASN A 93 -11.88 -7.45 7.01
C ASN A 93 -11.35 -8.90 7.13
N LEU A 94 -10.62 -9.39 6.11
CA LEU A 94 -10.02 -10.74 6.13
C LEU A 94 -8.96 -10.91 7.24
N LEU A 95 -8.37 -9.81 7.70
CA LEU A 95 -7.43 -9.79 8.82
C LEU A 95 -8.10 -9.63 10.18
N ASN A 96 -9.45 -9.71 10.25
CA ASN A 96 -10.25 -9.44 11.44
C ASN A 96 -10.01 -8.03 12.02
N GLY A 97 -9.71 -7.07 11.16
CA GLY A 97 -9.58 -5.67 11.51
C GLY A 97 -10.95 -4.96 11.60
N PRO A 98 -10.96 -3.65 11.92
CA PRO A 98 -12.17 -2.86 11.95
C PRO A 98 -12.78 -2.72 10.56
N TYR A 99 -14.10 -2.56 10.51
CA TYR A 99 -14.79 -2.27 9.27
C TYR A 99 -14.51 -0.83 8.82
N ILE A 100 -13.85 -0.67 7.67
CA ILE A 100 -13.59 0.66 7.09
C ILE A 100 -14.74 1.08 6.19
N GLU A 101 -15.46 2.11 6.60
CA GLU A 101 -16.45 2.80 5.76
C GLU A 101 -15.75 3.82 4.84
N CYS A 102 -16.21 3.86 3.59
CA CYS A 102 -15.65 4.72 2.56
C CYS A 102 -16.76 5.59 1.99
N ARG A 103 -16.41 6.82 1.62
CA ARG A 103 -17.26 7.72 0.83
C ARG A 103 -17.30 7.24 -0.63
N PRO A 104 -18.40 6.66 -1.13
CA PRO A 104 -18.43 6.04 -2.46
C PRO A 104 -18.21 7.02 -3.62
N GLU A 105 -18.47 8.31 -3.39
CA GLU A 105 -18.19 9.41 -4.30
C GLU A 105 -16.69 9.72 -4.45
N VAL A 106 -15.87 9.27 -3.49
CA VAL A 106 -14.40 9.43 -3.52
C VAL A 106 -13.70 8.12 -3.88
N VAL A 107 -14.10 7.01 -3.24
CA VAL A 107 -13.50 5.70 -3.48
C VAL A 107 -14.52 4.59 -3.22
N LYS A 108 -14.72 3.73 -4.21
CA LYS A 108 -15.61 2.55 -4.10
C LYS A 108 -14.81 1.35 -3.61
N ALA A 109 -14.91 1.06 -2.33
CA ALA A 109 -14.34 -0.15 -1.75
C ALA A 109 -15.12 -1.39 -2.22
N PHE A 110 -14.40 -2.39 -2.74
CA PHE A 110 -15.01 -3.63 -3.21
C PHE A 110 -15.01 -4.67 -2.08
N ARG A 111 -16.15 -5.37 -1.92
CA ARG A 111 -16.29 -6.55 -1.06
C ARG A 111 -17.06 -7.62 -1.84
N PRO A 112 -16.52 -8.83 -2.04
CA PRO A 112 -17.26 -9.92 -2.67
C PRO A 112 -18.48 -10.29 -1.81
N LYS A 113 -19.53 -10.75 -2.50
CA LYS A 113 -20.74 -11.32 -1.86
C LYS A 113 -20.50 -12.77 -1.48
#